data_AF-A0A433UI62-F1
#
_entry.id   AF-A0A433UI62-F1
#
_cell.length_a   1.000
_cell.length_b   1.000
_cell.length_c   1.000
_cell.angle_alpha   90.00
_cell.angle_beta   90.00
_cell.angle_gamma   90.00
#
_symmetry.space_group_name_H-M   'P 1'
#
loop_
_entity.id
_entity.type
_entity.pdbx_description
1 polymer ?
#
loop_
_entity_poly.entity_id
_entity_poly.type
_entity_poly.pdbx_seq_one_letter_code
_entity_poly.pdbx_strand_id
1 'polypeptide(L)' 'MEIWLVDIEEQVITVYRYPTANNYSEIKTFQRGDILDLQIFPEIKLNVDNVLR' A
#
# COMPACT_ATOMS: atom_id res chain seq x y z
N MET A 1 0.94 -5.00 -11.35
CA MET A 1 0.16 -5.72 -10.32
C MET A 1 0.60 -5.18 -8.98
N GLU A 2 -0.37 -4.95 -8.12
CA GLU A 2 -0.19 -4.35 -6.79
C GLU A 2 -0.86 -5.27 -5.77
N ILE A 3 -0.18 -5.58 -4.66
CA ILE A 3 -0.72 -6.36 -3.53
C ILE A 3 -0.56 -5.54 -2.26
N TRP A 4 -1.60 -5.52 -1.42
CA TRP A 4 -1.58 -4.84 -0.13
C TRP A 4 -1.64 -5.86 0.99
N LEU A 5 -0.66 -5.80 1.89
CA LEU A 5 -0.69 -6.47 3.17
C LEU A 5 -1.14 -5.46 4.22
N VAL A 6 -2.32 -5.66 4.78
CA VAL A 6 -2.87 -4.80 5.85
C VAL A 6 -2.62 -5.50 7.17
N ASP A 7 -1.80 -4.89 8.02
CA ASP A 7 -1.58 -5.32 9.40
C ASP A 7 -2.40 -4.44 10.34
N ILE A 8 -3.45 -5.03 10.93
CA ILE A 8 -4.38 -4.32 11.81
C ILE A 8 -3.80 -4.16 13.21
N GLU A 9 -2.96 -5.09 13.68
CA GLU A 9 -2.39 -4.99 15.02
C GLU A 9 -1.32 -3.89 15.07
N GLU A 10 -0.44 -3.87 14.06
CA GLU A 10 0.63 -2.87 13.95
C GLU A 10 0.16 -1.56 13.29
N GLN A 11 -1.09 -1.49 12.81
CA GLN A 11 -1.68 -0.32 12.16
C GLN A 11 -0.85 0.19 10.97
N VAL A 12 -0.45 -0.73 10.09
CA VAL A 12 0.34 -0.43 8.89
C VAL A 12 -0.18 -1.15 7.65
N ILE A 13 0.07 -0.56 6.49
CA ILE A 13 -0.20 -1.17 5.18
C ILE A 13 1.12 -1.27 4.43
N THR A 14 1.50 -2.48 4.01
CA THR A 14 2.64 -2.68 3.11
C THR A 14 2.14 -2.98 1.71
N VAL A 15 2.53 -2.13 0.75
CA VAL A 15 2.17 -2.22 -0.66
C VAL A 15 3.34 -2.75 -1.47
N TYR A 16 3.11 -3.84 -2.18
CA TYR A 16 4.06 -4.48 -3.08
C TYR A 16 3.67 -4.17 -4.53
N ARG A 17 4.61 -3.67 -5.33
CA ARG A 17 4.39 -3.33 -6.74
C ARG A 17 5.50 -3.85 -7.65
N TYR A 18 5.17 -3.90 -8.93
CA TYR A 18 6.08 -4.28 -10.01
C TYR A 18 6.69 -5.67 -9.75
N PRO A 19 5.87 -6.73 -9.89
CA PRO A 19 6.38 -8.09 -9.73
C PRO A 19 7.51 -8.36 -10.74
N THR A 20 8.49 -9.12 -10.28
CA THR A 20 9.64 -9.64 -11.01
C THR A 20 9.65 -11.15 -10.89
N ALA A 21 10.60 -11.83 -11.54
CA ALA A 21 10.68 -13.30 -11.51
C ALA A 21 10.80 -13.87 -10.08
N ASN A 22 11.43 -13.14 -9.16
CA ASN A 22 11.74 -13.65 -7.82
C ASN A 22 11.08 -12.86 -6.68
N ASN A 23 10.60 -11.63 -6.91
CA ASN A 23 9.99 -10.79 -5.87
C ASN A 23 9.25 -9.57 -6.46
N TYR A 24 8.94 -8.57 -5.63
CA TYR A 24 8.47 -7.24 -6.04
C TYR A 24 9.61 -6.22 -6.02
N SER A 25 9.69 -5.35 -7.01
CA SER A 25 10.76 -4.34 -7.07
C SER A 25 10.45 -3.07 -6.28
N GLU A 26 9.20 -2.84 -5.89
CA GLU A 26 8.83 -1.77 -4.96
C GLU A 26 8.02 -2.34 -3.80
N ILE A 27 8.44 -1.98 -2.59
CA ILE A 27 7.76 -2.27 -1.33
C ILE A 27 7.72 -0.97 -0.54
N LYS A 28 6.53 -0.51 -0.17
CA LYS A 28 6.33 0.71 0.62
C LYS A 28 5.39 0.41 1.78
N THR A 29 5.73 0.91 2.95
CA THR A 29 4.89 0.82 4.14
C THR A 29 4.30 2.18 4.44
N PHE A 30 3.01 2.18 4.78
CA PHE A 30 2.23 3.36 5.10
C PHE A 30 1.55 3.16 6.44
N GLN A 31 1.38 4.25 7.18
CA GLN A 31 0.72 4.30 8.48
C GLN A 31 -0.38 5.37 8.48
N ARG A 32 -1.12 5.48 9.58
CA ARG A 32 -2.17 6.51 9.73
C ARG A 32 -1.63 7.92 9.45
N GLY A 33 -2.45 8.73 8.79
CA GLY A 33 -2.09 10.06 8.29
C GLY A 33 -1.37 10.07 6.93
N ASP A 34 -0.86 8.93 6.45
CA ASP A 34 -0.25 8.86 5.13
C ASP A 34 -1.28 8.87 4.00
N ILE A 35 -0.81 9.25 2.82
CA ILE A 35 -1.54 9.14 1.56
C ILE A 35 -0.91 8.02 0.74
N LEU A 36 -1.73 7.03 0.40
CA LEU A 36 -1.39 5.91 -0.46
C LEU A 36 -1.90 6.19 -1.87
N ASP A 37 -0.98 6.22 -2.83
CA ASP A 37 -1.29 6.33 -4.26
C ASP A 37 -1.65 4.97 -4.83
N LEU A 38 -2.64 4.85 -5.72
CA LEU A 38 -3.03 3.57 -6.32
C LEU A 38 -2.32 3.37 -7.67
N GLN A 39 -1.73 2.20 -7.93
CA GLN A 39 -1.07 1.93 -9.23
C GLN A 39 -2.07 1.99 -10.41
N ILE A 40 -3.28 1.45 -10.24
CA ILE A 40 -4.30 1.39 -11.30
C ILE A 40 -5.07 2.71 -11.43
N PHE A 41 -5.07 3.55 -10.39
CA PHE A 41 -5.76 4.85 -10.38
C PHE A 41 -4.84 5.95 -9.81
N PRO A 42 -3.84 6.42 -10.58
CA PRO A 42 -2.83 7.37 -10.09
C PRO A 42 -3.41 8.71 -9.60
N GLU A 43 -4.59 9.08 -10.08
CA GLU A 43 -5.34 10.27 -9.70
C GLU A 43 -6.03 10.15 -8.34
N ILE A 44 -6.23 8.92 -7.84
CA ILE A 44 -6.85 8.66 -6.54
C ILE A 44 -5.78 8.65 -5.46
N LYS A 45 -5.93 9.56 -4.50
CA LYS A 45 -5.14 9.66 -3.28
C LYS A 45 -5.93 9.05 -2.13
N LEU A 46 -5.56 7.85 -1.68
CA LEU A 46 -6.24 7.16 -0.59
C LEU A 46 -5.62 7.55 0.75
N ASN A 47 -6.40 8.18 1.62
CA ASN A 47 -5.97 8.37 3.02
C ASN A 47 -6.01 7.02 3.74
N VAL A 48 -4.88 6.63 4.34
CA VAL A 48 -4.69 5.34 5.02
C VAL A 48 -5.63 5.16 6.22
N ASP A 49 -6.07 6.24 6.85
CA ASP A 49 -7.03 6.23 7.97
C ASP A 49 -8.38 5.60 7.57
N ASN A 50 -8.73 5.65 6.28
CA ASN A 50 -9.96 5.03 5.77
C ASN A 50 -9.88 3.50 5.69
N VAL A 51 -8.67 2.94 5.65
CA VAL A 51 -8.43 1.50 5.53
C VAL A 51 -8.20 0.87 6.91
N LEU A 52 -7.37 1.50 7.75
CA LEU A 52 -6.95 0.94 9.05
C LEU A 52 -7.97 1.08 10.18
N ARG A 53 -9.26 1.33 9.86
CA ARG A 53 -10.30 1.78 10.81
C ARG A 53 -10.29 1.08 12.17
#